data_AF-A0A8W8NP79-F1
#
_entry.id   AF-A0A8W8NP79-F1
#
_cell.length_a   1.000
_cell.length_b   1.000
_cell.length_c   1.000
_cell.angle_alpha   90.00
_cell.angle_beta   90.00
_cell.angle_gamma   90.00
#
_symmetry.space_group_name_H-M   'P 1'
#
loop_
_entity.id
_entity.type
_entity.pdbx_description
1 polymer ?
#
loop_
_entity_poly.entity_id
_entity_poly.type
_entity_poly.pdbx_seq_one_letter_code
_entity_poly.pdbx_strand_id
1 'polypeptide(L)'
;MKIGMYHTDILILLADLTLISTYDNLSYNKLATQSLTYVGPSSGASNAVDGNIATCTRQFAIGLTSPHETVWWKVDLGDVYNIYSISILFKTYDGHECIDGMYGLKCLQQCLGHCRDNVTCNHVTGHCDGGCDKGWTAALCDKKCDDGTYGYDCLHNCSGHCLNDSPCTKQTGHCDRGCEPGYTNTDCSKATVT
;
A
#
# COMPACT_ATOMS: atom_id res chain seq x y z
N MET A 1 1.15 -16.14 -7.93
CA MET A 1 -0.25 -16.12 -7.43
C MET A 1 -0.91 -17.44 -7.78
N LYS A 2 -1.77 -17.97 -6.89
CA LYS A 2 -2.63 -19.13 -7.11
C LYS A 2 -4.08 -18.78 -6.74
N ILE A 3 -5.03 -19.38 -7.45
CA ILE A 3 -6.46 -19.11 -7.31
C ILE A 3 -7.20 -20.45 -7.20
N GLY A 4 -7.84 -20.68 -6.06
CA GLY A 4 -8.83 -21.74 -5.87
C GLY A 4 -10.24 -21.16 -5.84
N MET A 5 -11.16 -21.77 -6.58
CA MET A 5 -12.57 -21.39 -6.61
C MET A 5 -13.39 -22.59 -6.19
N TYR A 6 -14.01 -22.52 -5.02
CA TYR A 6 -14.56 -23.70 -4.39
C TYR A 6 -16.07 -23.69 -4.33
N HIS A 7 -16.63 -24.85 -4.67
CA HIS A 7 -18.03 -25.18 -4.53
C HIS A 7 -18.20 -26.31 -3.53
N THR A 8 -19.40 -26.40 -2.96
CA THR A 8 -19.75 -27.43 -1.98
C THR A 8 -20.95 -28.17 -2.52
N ASP A 9 -20.73 -29.43 -2.89
CA ASP A 9 -21.78 -30.33 -3.34
C ASP A 9 -22.25 -31.19 -2.17
N ILE A 10 -23.57 -31.30 -2.01
CA ILE A 10 -24.20 -32.16 -1.01
C ILE A 10 -24.79 -33.36 -1.74
N LEU A 11 -24.16 -34.53 -1.59
CA LEU A 11 -24.73 -35.78 -2.05
C LEU A 11 -25.52 -36.47 -0.93
N ILE A 12 -26.75 -36.84 -1.25
CA ILE A 12 -27.63 -37.66 -0.39
C ILE A 12 -27.58 -39.09 -0.93
N LEU A 13 -26.99 -40.02 -0.17
CA LEU A 13 -27.05 -41.43 -0.48
C LEU A 13 -28.36 -42.01 0.05
N LEU A 14 -29.28 -42.32 -0.87
CA LEU A 14 -30.63 -42.82 -0.57
C LEU A 14 -30.64 -44.16 0.19
N ALA A 15 -29.55 -44.92 0.17
CA ALA A 15 -29.43 -46.21 0.83
C ALA A 15 -29.21 -46.09 2.36
N ASP A 16 -28.49 -45.07 2.83
CA ASP A 16 -28.01 -45.02 4.23
C ASP A 16 -28.20 -43.67 4.95
N LEU A 17 -28.97 -42.72 4.38
CA LEU A 17 -29.18 -41.37 4.93
C LEU A 17 -27.89 -40.66 5.36
N THR A 18 -26.81 -40.88 4.60
CA THR A 18 -25.53 -40.23 4.82
C THR A 18 -25.46 -38.96 3.94
N LEU A 19 -25.08 -37.85 4.59
CA LEU A 19 -24.78 -36.59 3.92
C LEU A 19 -23.27 -36.54 3.69
N ILE A 20 -22.86 -36.52 2.42
CA ILE A 20 -21.46 -36.33 2.05
C ILE A 20 -21.34 -34.91 1.51
N SER A 21 -20.49 -34.11 2.16
CA SER A 21 -20.05 -32.81 1.66
C SER A 21 -18.75 -33.01 0.91
N THR A 22 -18.74 -32.76 -0.40
CA THR A 22 -17.50 -32.66 -1.17
C THR A 22 -17.16 -31.19 -1.41
N TYR A 23 -15.87 -30.91 -1.46
CA TYR A 23 -15.36 -29.55 -1.63
C TYR A 23 -14.49 -29.52 -2.88
N ASP A 24 -15.06 -29.02 -3.97
CA ASP A 24 -14.47 -29.13 -5.29
C ASP A 24 -13.84 -27.80 -5.71
N ASN A 25 -12.56 -27.85 -6.09
CA ASN A 25 -11.89 -26.69 -6.67
C ASN A 25 -12.22 -26.60 -8.16
N LEU A 26 -13.26 -25.85 -8.49
CA LEU A 26 -13.77 -25.67 -9.85
C LEU A 26 -12.75 -25.03 -10.80
N SER A 27 -11.79 -24.24 -10.28
CA SER A 27 -10.77 -23.62 -11.12
C SER A 27 -9.65 -24.58 -11.52
N TYR A 28 -9.47 -25.70 -10.81
CA TYR A 28 -8.31 -26.59 -10.96
C TYR A 28 -8.12 -27.06 -12.41
N ASN A 29 -6.94 -26.80 -12.98
CA ASN A 29 -6.54 -27.12 -14.36
C ASN A 29 -7.52 -26.63 -15.45
N LYS A 30 -8.35 -25.63 -15.17
CA LYS A 30 -9.21 -25.00 -16.17
C LYS A 30 -8.41 -24.08 -17.10
N LEU A 31 -9.01 -23.78 -18.25
CA LEU A 31 -8.44 -22.85 -19.22
C LEU A 31 -8.47 -21.43 -18.66
N ALA A 32 -7.28 -20.87 -18.43
CA ALA A 32 -7.13 -19.50 -17.99
C ALA A 32 -6.45 -18.65 -19.06
N THR A 33 -6.87 -17.39 -19.14
CA THR A 33 -6.30 -16.37 -20.04
C THR A 33 -6.10 -15.06 -19.29
N GLN A 34 -5.20 -14.22 -19.77
CA GLN A 34 -4.89 -12.94 -19.14
C GLN A 34 -4.59 -11.88 -20.20
N SER A 35 -4.71 -10.60 -19.83
CA SER A 35 -4.55 -9.47 -20.74
C SER A 35 -3.12 -9.26 -21.24
N LEU A 36 -2.11 -9.83 -20.57
CA LEU A 36 -0.69 -9.66 -20.91
C LEU A 36 0.00 -11.02 -21.05
N THR A 37 0.52 -11.34 -22.23
CA THR A 37 1.50 -12.41 -22.39
C THR A 37 2.89 -11.81 -22.36
N TYR A 38 3.52 -11.71 -21.19
CA TYR A 38 4.95 -11.38 -21.11
C TYR A 38 5.72 -12.39 -21.98
N VAL A 39 6.49 -11.90 -22.95
CA VAL A 39 7.29 -12.74 -23.85
C VAL A 39 8.53 -13.18 -23.08
N GLY A 40 8.41 -14.32 -22.40
CA GLY A 40 9.47 -14.95 -21.60
C GLY A 40 9.08 -16.39 -21.28
N PRO A 41 9.98 -17.17 -20.64
CA PRO A 41 9.71 -18.57 -20.35
C PRO A 41 8.50 -18.73 -19.41
N SER A 42 7.42 -19.30 -19.96
CA SER A 42 6.38 -20.11 -19.30
C SER A 42 5.61 -19.57 -18.09
N SER A 43 5.27 -18.28 -18.05
CA SER A 43 4.29 -17.76 -17.06
C SER A 43 2.89 -17.65 -17.67
N GLY A 44 2.31 -18.79 -18.06
CA GLY A 44 0.94 -18.85 -18.59
C GLY A 44 -0.11 -18.58 -17.51
N ALA A 45 -1.24 -18.00 -17.90
CA ALA A 45 -2.37 -17.73 -17.01
C ALA A 45 -2.88 -19.00 -16.28
N SER A 46 -2.70 -20.18 -16.88
CA SER A 46 -3.00 -21.50 -16.32
C SER A 46 -2.22 -21.83 -15.06
N ASN A 47 -1.03 -21.23 -14.86
CA ASN A 47 -0.25 -21.44 -13.65
C ASN A 47 -0.96 -20.93 -12.38
N ALA A 48 -1.96 -20.04 -12.52
CA ALA A 48 -2.75 -19.60 -11.38
C ALA A 48 -3.68 -20.71 -10.85
N VAL A 49 -4.03 -21.70 -11.67
CA VAL A 49 -5.06 -22.70 -11.36
C VAL A 49 -4.53 -24.15 -11.43
N ASP A 50 -3.23 -24.34 -11.55
CA ASP A 50 -2.57 -25.66 -11.65
C ASP A 50 -2.45 -26.42 -10.30
N GLY A 51 -2.83 -25.79 -9.19
CA GLY A 51 -2.69 -26.31 -7.82
C GLY A 51 -1.23 -26.48 -7.33
N ASN A 52 -0.22 -26.22 -8.17
CA ASN A 52 1.17 -26.42 -7.83
C ASN A 52 1.74 -25.18 -7.13
N ILE A 53 1.66 -25.14 -5.79
CA ILE A 53 2.14 -24.00 -5.00
C ILE A 53 3.65 -23.74 -5.13
N ALA A 54 4.43 -24.70 -5.65
CA ALA A 54 5.87 -24.53 -5.87
C ALA A 54 6.18 -23.68 -7.12
N THR A 55 5.30 -23.67 -8.13
CA THR A 55 5.48 -22.96 -9.42
C THR A 55 4.98 -21.52 -9.40
N CYS A 56 4.77 -20.93 -8.22
CA CYS A 56 4.36 -19.54 -8.12
C CYS A 56 5.31 -18.64 -8.93
N THR A 57 4.76 -17.91 -9.89
CA THR A 57 5.48 -16.99 -10.76
C THR A 57 5.74 -15.67 -10.03
N ARG A 58 7.00 -15.22 -10.02
CA ARG A 58 7.38 -13.87 -9.59
C ARG A 58 6.62 -12.86 -10.45
N GLN A 59 5.98 -11.87 -9.84
CA GLN A 59 5.44 -10.73 -10.57
C GLN A 59 6.52 -9.65 -10.63
N PHE A 60 7.02 -9.37 -11.84
CA PHE A 60 7.55 -8.05 -12.14
C PHE A 60 6.36 -7.11 -12.41
N ALA A 61 6.62 -5.79 -12.41
CA ALA A 61 5.62 -4.73 -12.51
C ALA A 61 4.44 -5.06 -13.45
N ILE A 62 3.23 -4.70 -13.01
CA ILE A 62 1.97 -4.87 -13.73
C ILE A 62 1.95 -3.90 -14.93
N GLY A 63 2.66 -4.28 -16.00
CA GLY A 63 2.73 -3.57 -17.28
C GLY A 63 3.65 -2.34 -17.29
N LEU A 64 4.46 -2.19 -18.34
CA LEU A 64 5.20 -0.95 -18.65
C LEU A 64 4.45 -0.05 -19.64
N THR A 65 3.29 -0.50 -20.14
CA THR A 65 2.67 0.04 -21.37
C THR A 65 1.16 0.19 -21.33
N SER A 66 0.49 -0.06 -20.20
CA SER A 66 -0.97 0.11 -20.14
C SER A 66 -1.31 1.55 -19.76
N PRO A 67 -2.07 2.31 -20.58
CA PRO A 67 -2.58 3.62 -20.21
C PRO A 67 -3.66 3.55 -19.12
N HIS A 68 -4.17 2.35 -18.83
CA HIS A 68 -5.03 2.05 -17.70
C HIS A 68 -4.25 1.14 -16.74
N GLU A 69 -4.09 1.52 -15.48
CA GLU A 69 -3.37 0.74 -14.45
C GLU A 69 -4.05 -0.61 -14.09
N THR A 70 -4.98 -1.08 -14.93
CA THR A 70 -5.80 -2.27 -14.75
C THR A 70 -5.46 -3.34 -15.78
N VAL A 71 -5.01 -4.51 -15.32
CA VAL A 71 -4.88 -5.74 -16.11
C VAL A 71 -5.97 -6.73 -15.71
N TRP A 72 -6.29 -7.71 -16.58
CA TRP A 72 -7.28 -8.74 -16.27
C TRP A 72 -6.72 -10.16 -16.39
N TRP A 73 -7.31 -11.05 -15.60
CA TRP A 73 -7.15 -12.50 -15.68
C TRP A 73 -8.54 -13.14 -15.61
N LYS A 74 -8.79 -14.20 -16.39
CA LYS A 74 -10.05 -14.94 -16.39
C LYS A 74 -9.81 -16.44 -16.53
N VAL A 75 -10.72 -17.23 -15.96
CA VAL A 75 -10.77 -18.69 -16.10
C VAL A 75 -12.15 -19.10 -16.61
N ASP A 76 -12.17 -20.05 -17.54
CA ASP A 76 -13.40 -20.66 -18.03
C ASP A 76 -13.73 -21.88 -17.17
N LEU A 77 -14.81 -21.79 -16.37
CA LEU A 77 -15.27 -22.88 -15.51
C LEU A 77 -16.04 -23.96 -16.29
N GLY A 78 -16.54 -23.63 -17.48
CA GLY A 78 -17.35 -24.50 -18.33
C GLY A 78 -18.87 -24.48 -18.04
N ASP A 79 -19.29 -23.90 -16.91
CA ASP A 79 -20.70 -23.70 -16.55
C ASP A 79 -20.85 -22.57 -15.51
N VAL A 80 -22.08 -22.26 -15.10
CA VAL A 80 -22.42 -21.32 -14.04
C VAL A 80 -22.47 -22.03 -12.69
N TYR A 81 -21.63 -21.58 -11.75
CA TYR A 81 -21.53 -22.17 -10.42
C TYR A 81 -21.76 -21.13 -9.33
N ASN A 82 -22.35 -21.56 -8.22
CA ASN A 82 -22.42 -20.78 -6.98
C ASN A 82 -21.13 -20.97 -6.18
N ILE A 83 -20.15 -20.08 -6.37
CA ILE A 83 -18.86 -20.20 -5.67
C ILE A 83 -19.02 -19.70 -4.23
N TYR A 84 -18.71 -20.56 -3.26
CA TYR A 84 -18.82 -20.23 -1.84
C TYR A 84 -17.54 -19.62 -1.27
N SER A 85 -16.39 -19.96 -1.85
CA SER A 85 -15.09 -19.48 -1.40
C SER A 85 -14.14 -19.28 -2.57
N ILE A 86 -13.42 -18.15 -2.53
CA ILE A 86 -12.31 -17.87 -3.43
C ILE A 86 -11.07 -17.72 -2.56
N SER A 87 -10.08 -18.59 -2.79
CA SER A 87 -8.79 -18.51 -2.12
C SER A 87 -7.75 -17.95 -3.07
N ILE A 88 -7.15 -16.83 -2.70
CA ILE A 88 -6.03 -16.23 -3.43
C ILE A 88 -4.77 -16.42 -2.60
N LEU A 89 -3.83 -17.22 -3.10
CA LEU A 89 -2.55 -17.46 -2.46
C LEU A 89 -1.43 -16.72 -3.20
N PHE A 90 -0.79 -15.80 -2.50
CA PHE A 90 0.49 -15.23 -2.90
C PHE A 90 1.59 -15.97 -2.15
N LYS A 91 2.63 -16.40 -2.86
CA LYS A 91 3.87 -16.81 -2.18
C LYS A 91 4.56 -15.52 -1.76
N THR A 92 4.51 -15.18 -0.48
CA THR A 92 5.42 -14.22 0.12
C THR A 92 6.81 -14.84 -0.03
N TYR A 93 7.60 -14.35 -0.98
CA TYR A 93 9.01 -14.77 -1.04
C TYR A 93 9.75 -13.95 0.01
N ASP A 94 10.71 -14.55 0.71
CA ASP A 94 11.68 -13.81 1.52
C ASP A 94 12.23 -12.64 0.70
N GLY A 95 12.05 -11.41 1.19
CA GLY A 95 12.33 -10.15 0.49
C GLY A 95 11.16 -9.51 -0.27
N HIS A 96 9.91 -9.92 -0.02
CA HIS A 96 8.69 -9.20 -0.46
C HIS A 96 8.02 -8.41 0.66
N GLU A 97 8.33 -8.71 1.93
CA GLU A 97 8.32 -7.71 2.98
C GLU A 97 9.75 -7.22 3.11
N CYS A 98 9.93 -5.92 2.92
CA CYS A 98 11.23 -5.31 3.14
C CYS A 98 11.54 -5.33 4.62
N ILE A 99 12.83 -5.46 4.97
CA ILE A 99 13.28 -5.20 6.34
C ILE A 99 12.78 -3.81 6.73
N ASP A 100 12.34 -3.65 7.98
CA ASP A 100 11.89 -2.36 8.49
C ASP A 100 12.86 -1.24 8.10
N GLY A 101 12.30 -0.19 7.51
CA GLY A 101 13.08 0.93 7.00
C GLY A 101 13.60 0.76 5.58
N MET A 102 13.17 -0.25 4.83
CA MET A 102 13.45 -0.42 3.40
C MET A 102 12.15 -0.49 2.59
N TYR A 103 12.18 -0.05 1.34
CA TYR A 103 11.06 -0.11 0.42
C TYR A 103 11.49 -0.35 -1.05
N GLY A 104 10.50 -0.52 -1.91
CA GLY A 104 10.68 -0.58 -3.36
C GLY A 104 11.04 -1.96 -3.89
N LEU A 105 11.23 -2.05 -5.21
CA LEU A 105 11.50 -3.32 -5.89
C LEU A 105 12.80 -3.95 -5.36
N LYS A 106 12.70 -5.14 -4.75
CA LYS A 106 13.80 -5.86 -4.08
C LYS A 106 14.34 -5.18 -2.80
N CYS A 107 13.62 -4.22 -2.21
CA CYS A 107 13.99 -3.62 -0.93
C CYS A 107 15.39 -2.99 -0.94
N LEU A 108 15.70 -2.24 -2.00
CA LEU A 108 16.98 -1.57 -2.18
C LEU A 108 16.92 -0.08 -1.84
N GLN A 109 15.72 0.47 -1.65
CA GLN A 109 15.53 1.87 -1.26
C GLN A 109 15.33 1.92 0.24
N GLN A 110 15.96 2.88 0.90
CA GLN A 110 15.81 3.08 2.33
C GLN A 110 14.63 4.03 2.57
N CYS A 111 13.72 3.67 3.48
CA CYS A 111 12.77 4.63 4.03
C CYS A 111 13.58 5.79 4.63
N LEU A 112 13.60 6.93 3.95
CA LEU A 112 14.13 8.17 4.49
C LEU A 112 13.21 8.71 5.61
N GLY A 113 11.95 8.27 5.59
CA GLY A 113 10.80 9.01 6.06
C GLY A 113 10.77 9.33 7.54
N HIS A 114 10.48 10.59 7.82
CA HIS A 114 9.94 11.07 9.08
C HIS A 114 8.44 10.81 9.10
N CYS A 115 8.04 9.54 9.07
CA CYS A 115 6.62 9.19 9.19
C CYS A 115 6.13 9.54 10.60
N ARG A 116 4.87 9.97 10.68
CA ARG A 116 4.23 10.33 11.96
C ARG A 116 4.36 9.19 12.97
N ASP A 117 4.61 9.51 14.24
CA ASP A 117 4.74 8.53 15.34
C ASP A 117 5.78 7.43 15.10
N ASN A 118 6.76 7.68 14.23
CA ASN A 118 7.84 6.76 13.90
C ASN A 118 7.37 5.40 13.35
N VAL A 119 6.19 5.35 12.71
CA VAL A 119 5.77 4.15 11.95
C VAL A 119 6.65 3.95 10.72
N THR A 120 6.89 2.68 10.37
CA THR A 120 7.67 2.34 9.18
C THR A 120 6.90 2.71 7.91
N CYS A 121 7.62 3.21 6.90
CA CYS A 121 7.03 3.55 5.61
C CYS A 121 6.52 2.31 4.86
N ASN A 122 5.58 2.50 3.94
CA ASN A 122 5.03 1.44 3.12
C ASN A 122 6.15 0.75 2.31
N HIS A 123 6.38 -0.53 2.55
CA HIS A 123 7.48 -1.29 1.93
C HIS A 123 7.41 -1.39 0.39
N VAL A 124 6.26 -1.11 -0.22
CA VAL A 124 6.12 -1.11 -1.69
C VAL A 124 6.40 0.28 -2.26
N THR A 125 5.78 1.31 -1.70
CA THR A 125 5.76 2.67 -2.29
C THR A 125 6.74 3.64 -1.65
N GLY A 126 7.17 3.37 -0.43
CA GLY A 126 7.93 4.29 0.41
C GLY A 126 7.09 5.35 1.12
N HIS A 127 5.77 5.35 0.91
CA HIS A 127 4.85 6.36 1.45
C HIS A 127 4.56 6.16 2.94
N CYS A 128 4.34 7.24 3.68
CA CYS A 128 3.82 7.19 5.04
C CYS A 128 2.28 7.30 5.01
N ASP A 129 1.58 6.17 5.13
CA ASP A 129 0.11 6.13 5.02
C ASP A 129 -0.61 6.98 6.09
N GLY A 130 0.05 7.22 7.24
CA GLY A 130 -0.41 8.10 8.32
C GLY A 130 0.01 9.57 8.20
N GLY A 131 0.69 9.94 7.10
CA GLY A 131 1.29 11.26 6.89
C GLY A 131 2.67 11.43 7.53
N CYS A 132 3.24 12.61 7.34
CA CYS A 132 4.55 13.00 7.83
C CYS A 132 4.51 13.52 9.26
N ASP A 133 5.61 13.33 9.97
CA ASP A 133 5.88 13.88 11.29
C ASP A 133 6.08 15.41 11.22
N LYS A 134 6.09 16.06 12.38
CA LYS A 134 6.18 17.52 12.49
C LYS A 134 7.45 18.05 11.81
N GLY A 135 7.28 19.03 10.94
CA GLY A 135 8.39 19.65 10.22
C GLY A 135 8.75 18.98 8.89
N TRP A 136 8.01 17.95 8.47
CA TRP A 136 8.24 17.20 7.25
C TRP A 136 6.99 17.12 6.37
N THR A 137 7.19 16.94 5.06
CA THR A 137 6.15 16.88 4.04
C THR A 137 6.64 16.09 2.80
N ALA A 138 5.81 16.09 1.75
CA ALA A 138 5.91 15.27 0.54
C ALA A 138 5.56 13.79 0.75
N ALA A 139 5.34 13.06 -0.33
CA ALA A 139 4.87 11.68 -0.28
C ALA A 139 5.82 10.74 0.47
N LEU A 140 7.12 11.01 0.47
CA LEU A 140 8.12 10.18 1.16
C LEU A 140 8.55 10.75 2.52
N CYS A 141 7.95 11.87 2.96
CA CYS A 141 8.33 12.57 4.18
C CYS A 141 9.83 12.88 4.28
N ASP A 142 10.42 13.21 3.13
CA ASP A 142 11.85 13.48 2.91
C ASP A 142 12.13 14.98 2.69
N LYS A 143 11.07 15.80 2.58
CA LYS A 143 11.18 17.26 2.45
C LYS A 143 10.84 17.94 3.78
N LYS A 144 11.70 18.85 4.24
CA LYS A 144 11.38 19.74 5.37
C LYS A 144 10.31 20.76 4.98
N CYS A 145 9.54 21.25 5.96
CA CYS A 145 8.63 22.37 5.74
C CYS A 145 9.35 23.60 5.20
N ASP A 146 8.71 24.27 4.24
CA ASP A 146 9.18 25.54 3.69
C ASP A 146 9.03 26.67 4.75
N ASP A 147 9.76 27.78 4.57
CA ASP A 147 9.60 28.99 5.40
C ASP A 147 8.16 29.50 5.34
N GLY A 148 7.59 29.75 6.54
CA GLY A 148 6.18 30.11 6.69
C GLY A 148 5.24 28.95 7.07
N THR A 149 5.68 27.69 7.05
CA THR A 149 4.84 26.53 7.42
C THR A 149 5.45 25.64 8.51
N TYR A 150 4.60 24.96 9.28
CA TYR A 150 4.99 24.09 10.38
C TYR A 150 3.97 22.98 10.69
N GLY A 151 4.34 22.07 11.58
CA GLY A 151 3.49 21.01 12.11
C GLY A 151 3.52 19.75 11.25
N TYR A 152 2.55 18.85 11.48
CA TYR A 152 2.40 17.63 10.69
C TYR A 152 2.05 17.98 9.24
N ASP A 153 2.74 17.34 8.29
CA ASP A 153 2.57 17.56 6.86
C ASP A 153 2.72 19.03 6.42
N CYS A 154 3.29 19.88 7.28
CA CYS A 154 3.38 21.34 7.12
C CYS A 154 2.02 22.03 6.92
N LEU A 155 0.95 21.52 7.55
CA LEU A 155 -0.42 22.03 7.36
C LEU A 155 -0.73 23.34 8.10
N HIS A 156 0.16 23.81 8.97
CA HIS A 156 -0.04 25.06 9.72
C HIS A 156 0.86 26.17 9.19
N ASN A 157 0.36 27.41 9.24
CA ASN A 157 1.10 28.60 8.81
C ASN A 157 1.67 29.34 10.03
N CYS A 158 2.91 29.81 9.93
CA CYS A 158 3.48 30.73 10.92
C CYS A 158 2.61 32.00 11.06
N SER A 159 2.64 32.64 12.23
CA SER A 159 1.93 33.90 12.45
C SER A 159 2.36 35.05 11.54
N GLY A 160 3.59 35.01 11.02
CA GLY A 160 4.20 36.11 10.27
C GLY A 160 4.70 37.26 11.13
N HIS A 161 4.64 37.15 12.47
CA HIS A 161 5.04 38.19 13.43
C HIS A 161 6.26 37.80 14.26
N CYS A 162 7.09 36.90 13.73
CA CYS A 162 8.39 36.61 14.31
C CYS A 162 9.34 37.78 14.05
N LEU A 163 10.18 38.12 15.03
CA LEU A 163 11.04 39.29 14.98
C LEU A 163 11.97 39.31 13.74
N ASN A 164 11.99 40.44 13.01
CA ASN A 164 12.81 40.67 11.81
C ASN A 164 12.60 39.61 10.71
N ASP A 165 11.35 39.24 10.44
CA ASP A 165 10.97 38.22 9.44
C ASP A 165 11.67 36.86 9.64
N SER A 166 12.11 36.55 10.87
CA SER A 166 12.77 35.27 11.13
C SER A 166 11.80 34.11 10.94
N PRO A 167 12.19 33.01 10.28
CA PRO A 167 11.29 31.88 10.08
C PRO A 167 10.93 31.22 11.42
N CYS A 168 9.67 30.81 11.56
CA CYS A 168 9.23 30.04 12.71
C CYS A 168 9.75 28.59 12.65
N THR A 169 9.85 27.92 13.80
CA THR A 169 10.28 26.52 13.87
C THR A 169 9.31 25.61 13.13
N LYS A 170 9.84 24.67 12.34
CA LYS A 170 9.03 23.79 11.48
C LYS A 170 8.17 22.80 12.26
N GLN A 171 8.55 22.50 13.51
CA GLN A 171 7.84 21.52 14.33
C GLN A 171 6.67 22.15 15.09
N THR A 172 6.85 23.35 15.63
CA THR A 172 5.92 23.93 16.61
C THR A 172 5.37 25.30 16.24
N GLY A 173 5.93 25.96 15.23
CA GLY A 173 5.53 27.32 14.86
C GLY A 173 6.14 28.39 15.77
N HIS A 174 7.12 28.04 16.61
CA HIS A 174 7.73 28.94 17.58
C HIS A 174 8.65 29.96 16.92
N CYS A 175 8.66 31.20 17.41
CA CYS A 175 9.62 32.22 16.98
C CYS A 175 10.80 32.28 17.98
N ASP A 176 11.92 31.64 17.66
CA ASP A 176 13.09 31.54 18.55
C ASP A 176 13.72 32.91 18.91
N ARG A 177 13.51 33.93 18.06
CA ARG A 177 14.02 35.29 18.26
C ARG A 177 13.03 36.22 18.96
N GLY A 178 11.87 35.70 19.37
CA GLY A 178 10.78 36.48 19.95
C GLY A 178 9.86 37.11 18.88
N CYS A 179 8.96 37.96 19.36
CA CYS A 179 7.88 38.55 18.56
C CYS A 179 8.18 40.00 18.18
N GLU A 180 7.58 40.42 17.07
CA GLU A 180 7.50 41.83 16.71
C GLU A 180 6.69 42.64 17.76
N PRO A 181 6.94 43.96 17.88
CA PRO A 181 6.19 44.82 18.78
C PRO A 181 4.68 44.70 18.54
N GLY A 182 3.92 44.49 19.61
CA GLY A 182 2.47 44.32 19.53
C GLY A 182 2.01 42.86 19.50
N TYR A 183 2.92 41.89 19.51
CA TYR A 183 2.61 40.46 19.56
C TYR A 183 3.25 39.78 20.78
N THR A 184 2.59 38.74 21.29
CA THR A 184 3.00 37.94 22.45
C THR A 184 2.71 36.46 22.19
N ASN A 185 3.01 35.59 23.17
CA ASN A 185 3.06 34.13 23.11
C ASN A 185 4.28 33.58 22.34
N THR A 186 4.43 32.25 22.31
CA THR A 186 5.60 31.58 21.73
C THR A 186 5.61 31.61 20.20
N ASP A 187 4.45 31.59 19.56
CA ASP A 187 4.24 31.55 18.11
C ASP A 187 3.90 32.93 17.53
N CYS A 188 3.91 33.98 18.35
CA CYS A 188 3.57 35.36 18.03
C CYS A 188 2.18 35.53 17.39
N SER A 189 1.23 34.64 17.70
CA SER A 189 -0.12 34.64 17.13
C SER A 189 -1.12 35.53 17.88
N LYS A 190 -0.75 36.04 19.07
CA LYS A 190 -1.63 36.87 19.90
C LYS A 190 -1.18 38.33 19.90
N ALA A 191 -2.06 39.23 19.46
CA ALA A 191 -1.84 40.66 19.59
C ALA A 191 -1.95 41.10 21.06
N THR A 192 -1.05 41.98 21.50
CA THR A 192 -1.15 42.65 22.80
C THR A 192 -2.15 43.80 22.68
N VAL A 193 -3.25 43.72 23.43
CA VAL A 193 -4.18 44.85 23.55
C VAL A 193 -3.45 45.94 24.33
N THR A 194 -3.28 47.09 23.68
CA THR A 194 -2.79 48.33 24.28
C THR A 194 -3.93 49.07 24.95
#